data_AF-A0A3D2AMA6-F1
#
_entry.id   AF-A0A3D2AMA6-F1
#
_cell.length_a   1.000
_cell.length_b   1.000
_cell.length_c   1.000
_cell.angle_alpha   90.00
_cell.angle_beta   90.00
_cell.angle_gamma   90.00
#
_symmetry.space_group_name_H-M   'P 1'
#
loop_
_entity.id
_entity.type
_entity.pdbx_description
1 polymer ?
#
loop_
_entity_poly.entity_id
_entity_poly.type
_entity_poly.pdbx_seq_one_letter_code
_entity_poly.pdbx_strand_id
1 'polypeptide(L)'
;NFERAPGIGFLAGWRGKDGEKSLRGEPNPNQWQAYKDNQCFFKFELEPNQRYMRHANKDYMELAKEAGWVGTTDQIVIEIYSETMQKFRLAGQGLYDGPQPTEEHHKERLKTYFDPLPFYYAPLEQQRTDATEYPFYAVNQRPMFMYHSWDSQNSWLRQIMSQNYLYMHRSKGEALGIKDFGWAWVESHNGRIRAQVKLMEGVNPDTVWTWNAIGKQQGAWGLSDDANESQQGFLMNHLINELLPGESEAAGQRMTNSDPITGQAAWYDLRVKITPVSDDDNELAGQNLSWPRFDKVQPLPNYTPASKMSSYSSHPNVNLRRGWRDIFSRGDK
;
A
#
# COMPACT_ATOMS: atom_id res chain seq x y z
N ASN A 1 17.33 0.45 -28.20
CA ASN A 1 15.98 0.69 -27.67
C ASN A 1 15.40 -0.60 -27.15
N PHE A 2 14.96 -0.64 -25.89
CA PHE A 2 14.41 -1.84 -25.25
C PHE A 2 13.06 -2.23 -25.84
N GLU A 3 12.84 -3.54 -26.02
CA GLU A 3 11.56 -4.15 -26.36
C GLU A 3 11.30 -5.33 -25.42
N ARG A 4 10.11 -5.37 -24.81
CA ARG A 4 9.64 -6.49 -23.99
C ARG A 4 9.14 -7.65 -24.86
N ALA A 5 8.58 -7.33 -26.01
CA ALA A 5 8.07 -8.26 -27.03
C ALA A 5 8.17 -7.58 -28.41
N PRO A 6 8.06 -8.32 -29.53
CA PRO A 6 8.16 -7.75 -30.86
C PRO A 6 7.19 -6.57 -31.07
N GLY A 7 7.76 -5.36 -31.23
CA GLY A 7 7.04 -4.11 -31.42
C GLY A 7 6.58 -3.42 -30.13
N ILE A 8 6.78 -4.02 -28.96
CA ILE A 8 6.31 -3.48 -27.66
C ILE A 8 7.53 -3.01 -26.86
N GLY A 9 7.66 -1.69 -26.74
CA GLY A 9 8.73 -1.04 -26.00
C GLY A 9 8.35 -0.64 -24.57
N PHE A 10 9.27 0.06 -23.92
CA PHE A 10 9.03 0.66 -22.59
C PHE A 10 8.01 1.82 -22.64
N LEU A 11 8.00 2.59 -23.73
CA LEU A 11 7.13 3.73 -23.95
C LEU A 11 6.13 3.45 -25.08
N ALA A 12 4.89 3.87 -24.92
CA ALA A 12 3.79 3.55 -25.83
C ALA A 12 3.64 4.54 -27.01
N GLY A 13 4.03 5.81 -26.85
CA GLY A 13 3.89 6.85 -27.87
C GLY A 13 5.02 6.87 -28.89
N TRP A 14 4.72 7.36 -30.10
CA TRP A 14 5.69 7.55 -31.19
C TRP A 14 6.56 6.31 -31.50
N ARG A 15 5.90 5.16 -31.66
CA ARG A 15 6.50 3.88 -32.13
C ARG A 15 6.65 3.87 -33.65
N GLY A 16 7.33 2.84 -34.17
CA GLY A 16 7.68 2.72 -35.59
C GLY A 16 8.95 3.50 -35.89
N LYS A 17 9.70 3.11 -36.93
CA LYS A 17 11.01 3.73 -37.26
C LYS A 17 10.93 5.25 -37.40
N ASP A 18 9.80 5.75 -37.90
CA ASP A 18 9.54 7.16 -38.16
C ASP A 18 8.68 7.84 -37.07
N GLY A 19 8.25 7.10 -36.04
CA GLY A 19 7.49 7.64 -34.90
C GLY A 19 6.00 7.88 -35.14
N GLU A 20 5.43 7.35 -36.23
CA GLU A 20 4.02 7.55 -36.60
C GLU A 20 3.04 6.56 -35.93
N LYS A 21 3.55 5.47 -35.36
CA LYS A 21 2.72 4.44 -34.70
C LYS A 21 2.59 4.73 -33.21
N SER A 22 1.64 4.05 -32.57
CA SER A 22 1.44 4.08 -31.13
C SER A 22 1.14 2.67 -30.61
N LEU A 23 1.42 2.43 -29.34
CA LEU A 23 1.26 1.17 -28.61
C LEU A 23 2.21 0.05 -29.09
N ARG A 24 2.20 -0.23 -30.40
CA ARG A 24 3.05 -1.24 -31.05
C ARG A 24 3.73 -0.68 -32.30
N GLY A 25 4.98 -1.07 -32.49
CA GLY A 25 5.77 -0.72 -33.67
C GLY A 25 7.26 -0.89 -33.39
N GLU A 26 8.05 -0.87 -34.46
CA GLU A 26 9.51 -0.97 -34.41
C GLU A 26 10.10 0.11 -33.49
N PRO A 27 11.30 -0.12 -32.92
CA PRO A 27 11.93 0.89 -32.09
C PRO A 27 12.22 2.19 -32.85
N ASN A 28 11.72 3.31 -32.33
CA ASN A 28 11.98 4.65 -32.83
C ASN A 28 13.26 5.23 -32.18
N PRO A 29 14.36 5.51 -32.90
CA PRO A 29 15.56 6.11 -32.31
C PRO A 29 15.30 7.49 -31.67
N ASN A 30 14.27 8.20 -32.14
CA ASN A 30 13.90 9.54 -31.68
C ASN A 30 12.77 9.52 -30.62
N GLN A 31 12.34 8.35 -30.13
CA GLN A 31 11.21 8.23 -29.21
C GLN A 31 11.37 9.11 -27.96
N TRP A 32 12.56 9.10 -27.35
CA TRP A 32 12.87 9.91 -26.17
C TRP A 32 12.78 11.40 -26.43
N GLN A 33 13.21 11.84 -27.62
CA GLN A 33 13.12 13.25 -27.98
C GLN A 33 11.66 13.67 -28.15
N ALA A 34 10.86 12.85 -28.84
CA ALA A 34 9.42 13.10 -28.96
C ALA A 34 8.73 13.21 -27.59
N TYR A 35 9.07 12.35 -26.62
CA TYR A 35 8.57 12.50 -25.26
C TYR A 35 9.05 13.79 -24.60
N LYS A 36 10.32 14.18 -24.71
CA LYS A 36 10.82 15.45 -24.16
C LYS A 36 10.07 16.65 -24.75
N ASP A 37 9.90 16.67 -26.07
CA ASP A 37 9.21 17.74 -26.79
C ASP A 37 7.73 17.84 -26.36
N ASN A 38 7.14 16.71 -25.93
CA ASN A 38 5.77 16.62 -25.41
C ASN A 38 5.71 16.57 -23.87
N GLN A 39 6.71 17.15 -23.18
CA GLN A 39 6.74 17.26 -21.71
C GLN A 39 6.56 15.92 -20.97
N CYS A 40 7.16 14.87 -21.53
CA CYS A 40 7.08 13.48 -21.07
C CYS A 40 5.64 12.92 -21.01
N PHE A 41 4.72 13.46 -21.82
CA PHE A 41 3.33 13.05 -21.85
C PHE A 41 2.93 12.45 -23.21
N PHE A 42 2.13 11.39 -23.18
CA PHE A 42 1.54 10.76 -24.36
C PHE A 42 0.08 10.41 -24.10
N LYS A 43 -0.79 10.69 -25.08
CA LYS A 43 -2.22 10.36 -25.05
C LYS A 43 -2.56 9.50 -26.27
N PHE A 44 -3.22 8.37 -26.04
CA PHE A 44 -3.86 7.58 -27.07
C PHE A 44 -5.37 7.68 -26.87
N GLU A 45 -6.10 8.12 -27.90
CA GLU A 45 -7.56 8.23 -27.84
C GLU A 45 -8.19 6.95 -28.37
N LEU A 46 -9.09 6.36 -27.58
CA LEU A 46 -9.89 5.22 -28.01
C LEU A 46 -11.00 5.69 -28.94
N GLU A 47 -11.24 4.92 -30.01
CA GLU A 47 -12.38 5.14 -30.89
C GLU A 47 -13.70 5.01 -30.12
N PRO A 48 -14.79 5.69 -30.51
CA PRO A 48 -16.06 5.67 -29.77
C PRO A 48 -16.57 4.26 -29.45
N ASN A 49 -16.45 3.32 -30.38
CA ASN A 49 -16.84 1.92 -30.23
C ASN A 49 -15.94 1.13 -29.25
N GLN A 50 -14.74 1.58 -28.91
CA GLN A 50 -13.79 0.89 -28.03
C GLN A 50 -13.89 1.29 -26.55
N ARG A 51 -14.68 2.31 -26.21
CA ARG A 51 -14.61 2.98 -24.90
C ARG A 51 -15.26 2.20 -23.75
N TYR A 52 -16.25 1.35 -24.05
CA TYR A 52 -17.12 0.71 -23.06
C TYR A 52 -17.13 -0.82 -23.16
N MET A 53 -17.63 -1.47 -22.11
CA MET A 53 -17.79 -2.93 -22.03
C MET A 53 -16.51 -3.72 -22.38
N ARG A 54 -15.35 -3.24 -21.91
CA ARG A 54 -14.02 -3.77 -22.25
C ARG A 54 -13.86 -5.29 -22.11
N HIS A 55 -14.62 -5.93 -21.22
CA HIS A 55 -14.62 -7.38 -21.01
C HIS A 55 -15.28 -8.16 -22.17
N ALA A 56 -16.21 -7.56 -22.92
CA ALA A 56 -16.98 -8.19 -24.00
C ALA A 56 -16.89 -7.47 -25.36
N ASN A 57 -16.25 -6.30 -25.39
CA ASN A 57 -16.10 -5.48 -26.57
C ASN A 57 -14.97 -6.01 -27.46
N LYS A 58 -15.33 -6.61 -28.59
CA LYS A 58 -14.38 -7.19 -29.54
C LYS A 58 -13.35 -6.19 -30.05
N ASP A 59 -13.78 -4.99 -30.45
CA ASP A 59 -12.88 -3.97 -31.01
C ASP A 59 -11.86 -3.49 -29.97
N TYR A 60 -12.29 -3.38 -28.70
CA TYR A 60 -11.36 -3.10 -27.60
C TYR A 60 -10.41 -4.28 -27.34
N MET A 61 -10.91 -5.53 -27.35
CA MET A 61 -10.08 -6.71 -27.08
C MET A 61 -9.03 -6.95 -28.17
N GLU A 62 -9.37 -6.69 -29.43
CA GLU A 62 -8.41 -6.70 -30.54
C GLU A 62 -7.32 -5.65 -30.36
N LEU A 63 -7.70 -4.40 -30.03
CA LEU A 63 -6.75 -3.34 -29.70
C LEU A 63 -5.87 -3.73 -28.51
N ALA A 64 -6.46 -4.25 -27.43
CA ALA A 64 -5.75 -4.61 -26.21
C ALA A 64 -4.75 -5.74 -26.44
N LYS A 65 -5.08 -6.71 -27.30
CA LYS A 65 -4.16 -7.78 -27.71
C LYS A 65 -3.01 -7.22 -28.55
N GLU A 66 -3.31 -6.33 -29.49
CA GLU A 66 -2.28 -5.68 -30.32
C GLU A 66 -1.33 -4.82 -29.47
N ALA A 67 -1.85 -4.13 -28.46
CA ALA A 67 -1.07 -3.36 -27.50
C ALA A 67 -0.33 -4.23 -26.45
N GLY A 68 -0.57 -5.55 -26.44
CA GLY A 68 0.04 -6.50 -25.50
C GLY A 68 -0.47 -6.42 -24.06
N TRP A 69 -1.69 -5.90 -23.86
CA TRP A 69 -2.33 -5.84 -22.54
C TRP A 69 -3.03 -7.15 -22.17
N VAL A 70 -3.50 -7.91 -23.15
CA VAL A 70 -4.16 -9.22 -22.98
C VAL A 70 -3.57 -10.26 -23.94
N GLY A 71 -3.69 -11.55 -23.59
CA GLY A 71 -3.18 -12.66 -24.40
C GLY A 71 -4.15 -13.17 -25.47
N THR A 72 -5.46 -12.96 -25.28
CA THR A 72 -6.53 -13.42 -26.18
C THR A 72 -7.56 -12.32 -26.40
N THR A 73 -8.33 -12.45 -27.48
CA THR A 73 -9.50 -11.61 -27.79
C THR A 73 -10.81 -12.23 -27.31
N ASP A 74 -10.75 -13.41 -26.70
CA ASP A 74 -11.93 -14.07 -26.13
C ASP A 74 -12.56 -13.17 -25.07
N GLN A 75 -13.89 -13.24 -24.96
CA GLN A 75 -14.62 -12.49 -23.95
C GLN A 75 -14.11 -12.86 -22.55
N ILE A 76 -13.83 -11.84 -21.73
CA ILE A 76 -13.60 -12.02 -20.30
C ILE A 76 -14.98 -12.17 -19.65
N VAL A 77 -15.39 -13.40 -19.42
CA VAL A 77 -16.67 -13.72 -18.77
C VAL A 77 -16.55 -13.44 -17.27
N ILE A 78 -17.47 -12.63 -16.75
CA ILE A 78 -17.61 -12.41 -15.32
C ILE A 78 -18.47 -13.54 -14.76
N GLU A 79 -17.82 -14.54 -14.18
CA GLU A 79 -18.48 -15.71 -13.59
C GLU A 79 -19.02 -15.37 -12.19
N ILE A 80 -20.33 -15.58 -11.96
CA ILE A 80 -20.89 -15.63 -10.60
C ILE A 80 -20.64 -17.01 -9.99
N TYR A 81 -20.81 -18.06 -10.79
CA TYR A 81 -20.46 -19.43 -10.44
C TYR A 81 -19.15 -19.80 -11.13
N SER A 82 -18.11 -20.13 -10.36
CA SER A 82 -16.82 -20.54 -10.92
C SER A 82 -16.70 -22.06 -11.01
N GLU A 83 -16.77 -22.58 -12.23
CA GLU A 83 -16.49 -24.00 -12.54
C GLU A 83 -15.08 -24.40 -12.12
N THR A 84 -14.13 -23.46 -12.16
CA THR A 84 -12.75 -23.70 -11.71
C THR A 84 -12.73 -23.99 -10.21
N MET A 85 -13.37 -23.14 -9.40
CA MET A 85 -13.45 -23.38 -7.95
C MET A 85 -14.19 -24.68 -7.62
N GLN A 86 -15.29 -24.99 -8.34
CA GLN A 86 -16.01 -26.25 -8.14
C GLN A 86 -15.14 -27.48 -8.36
N LYS A 87 -14.27 -27.49 -9.39
CA LYS A 87 -13.34 -28.62 -9.63
C LYS A 87 -12.40 -28.84 -8.44
N PHE A 88 -11.82 -27.76 -7.89
CA PHE A 88 -10.98 -27.83 -6.70
C PHE A 88 -11.77 -28.34 -5.49
N ARG A 89 -13.01 -27.86 -5.30
CA ARG A 89 -13.87 -28.33 -4.21
C ARG A 89 -14.18 -29.82 -4.32
N LEU A 90 -14.55 -30.30 -5.51
CA LEU A 90 -14.80 -31.72 -5.79
C LEU A 90 -13.54 -32.56 -5.56
N ALA A 91 -12.35 -32.04 -5.87
CA ALA A 91 -11.09 -32.71 -5.58
C ALA A 91 -10.86 -32.87 -4.07
N GLY A 92 -11.17 -31.85 -3.28
CA GLY A 92 -11.17 -31.94 -1.81
C GLY A 92 -12.21 -32.91 -1.24
N GLN A 93 -13.32 -33.14 -1.96
CA GLN A 93 -14.36 -34.10 -1.61
C GLN A 93 -14.07 -35.53 -2.07
N GLY A 94 -13.01 -35.75 -2.87
CA GLY A 94 -12.71 -37.04 -3.47
C GLY A 94 -13.64 -37.41 -4.65
N LEU A 95 -14.38 -36.44 -5.20
CA LEU A 95 -15.37 -36.65 -6.26
C LEU A 95 -14.91 -36.18 -7.64
N TYR A 96 -13.68 -35.67 -7.76
CA TYR A 96 -13.11 -35.19 -9.02
C TYR A 96 -12.32 -36.28 -9.74
N ASP A 97 -12.57 -36.49 -11.04
CA ASP A 97 -11.89 -37.50 -11.88
C ASP A 97 -10.45 -37.09 -12.30
N GLY A 98 -9.78 -36.26 -11.50
CA GLY A 98 -8.46 -35.73 -11.78
C GLY A 98 -7.55 -35.74 -10.54
N PRO A 99 -6.48 -34.93 -10.51
CA PRO A 99 -5.60 -34.84 -9.35
C PRO A 99 -6.38 -34.43 -8.09
N GLN A 100 -6.16 -35.16 -7.00
CA GLN A 100 -6.78 -34.92 -5.70
C GLN A 100 -5.70 -34.78 -4.62
N PRO A 101 -5.90 -33.90 -3.63
CA PRO A 101 -5.00 -33.83 -2.48
C PRO A 101 -5.04 -35.13 -1.67
N THR A 102 -3.89 -35.56 -1.17
CA THR A 102 -3.77 -36.76 -0.34
C THR A 102 -3.94 -36.45 1.15
N GLU A 103 -3.50 -35.28 1.59
CA GLU A 103 -3.50 -34.86 3.00
C GLU A 103 -4.88 -34.31 3.43
N GLU A 104 -5.34 -34.72 4.61
CA GLU A 104 -6.68 -34.36 5.09
C GLU A 104 -6.88 -32.85 5.28
N HIS A 105 -5.84 -32.13 5.72
CA HIS A 105 -5.93 -30.69 5.89
C HIS A 105 -6.05 -29.95 4.53
N HIS A 106 -5.35 -30.42 3.50
CA HIS A 106 -5.52 -29.92 2.13
C HIS A 106 -6.93 -30.19 1.60
N LYS A 107 -7.48 -31.39 1.81
CA LYS A 107 -8.87 -31.72 1.46
C LYS A 107 -9.86 -30.78 2.14
N GLU A 108 -9.70 -30.54 3.44
CA GLU A 108 -10.60 -29.65 4.20
C GLU A 108 -10.57 -28.21 3.70
N ARG A 109 -9.38 -27.69 3.39
CA ARG A 109 -9.24 -26.34 2.83
C ARG A 109 -9.93 -26.19 1.48
N LEU A 110 -9.79 -27.18 0.59
CA LEU A 110 -10.49 -27.16 -0.70
C LEU A 110 -12.02 -27.18 -0.50
N LYS A 111 -12.53 -28.02 0.41
CA LYS A 111 -13.97 -28.09 0.70
C LYS A 111 -14.54 -26.80 1.27
N THR A 112 -13.76 -26.15 2.14
CA THR A 112 -14.15 -24.94 2.88
C THR A 112 -14.07 -23.68 2.04
N TYR A 113 -12.95 -23.45 1.36
CA TYR A 113 -12.64 -22.15 0.76
C TYR A 113 -12.96 -22.04 -0.72
N PHE A 114 -12.99 -23.14 -1.47
CA PHE A 114 -13.23 -23.13 -2.91
C PHE A 114 -14.72 -23.27 -3.22
N ASP A 115 -15.57 -22.47 -2.55
CA ASP A 115 -16.98 -22.41 -2.91
C ASP A 115 -17.10 -21.80 -4.32
N PRO A 116 -17.90 -22.42 -5.22
CA PRO A 116 -18.06 -21.89 -6.57
C PRO A 116 -18.85 -20.58 -6.60
N LEU A 117 -19.54 -20.22 -5.51
CA LEU A 117 -20.24 -18.95 -5.37
C LEU A 117 -19.52 -18.04 -4.36
N PRO A 118 -19.63 -16.71 -4.51
CA PRO A 118 -19.17 -15.78 -3.48
C PRO A 118 -19.84 -16.09 -2.15
N PHE A 119 -19.04 -16.24 -1.12
CA PHE A 119 -19.49 -16.47 0.24
C PHE A 119 -18.58 -15.74 1.22
N TYR A 120 -19.05 -15.62 2.46
CA TYR A 120 -18.29 -15.00 3.53
C TYR A 120 -17.71 -16.07 4.45
N TYR A 121 -16.46 -15.87 4.84
CA TYR A 121 -15.83 -16.51 5.99
C TYR A 121 -15.07 -15.43 6.77
N ALA A 122 -14.96 -15.61 8.09
CA ALA A 122 -14.18 -14.69 8.92
C ALA A 122 -12.69 -14.76 8.52
N PRO A 123 -11.92 -13.66 8.54
CA PRO A 123 -10.49 -13.69 8.29
C PRO A 123 -9.73 -14.76 9.07
N LEU A 124 -8.78 -15.44 8.42
CA LEU A 124 -8.09 -16.60 9.00
C LEU A 124 -7.34 -16.26 10.29
N GLU A 125 -6.69 -15.09 10.34
CA GLU A 125 -6.00 -14.61 11.54
C GLU A 125 -6.98 -14.30 12.68
N GLN A 126 -8.16 -13.75 12.35
CA GLN A 126 -9.20 -13.42 13.33
C GLN A 126 -9.86 -14.67 13.93
N GLN A 127 -9.92 -15.77 13.18
CA GLN A 127 -10.38 -17.07 13.70
C GLN A 127 -9.42 -17.67 14.74
N ARG A 128 -8.16 -17.21 14.78
CA ARG A 128 -7.08 -17.75 15.63
C ARG A 128 -6.58 -16.77 16.68
N THR A 129 -7.25 -15.63 16.84
CA THR A 129 -6.92 -14.60 17.83
C THR A 129 -8.13 -14.26 18.66
N ASP A 130 -7.91 -13.84 19.91
CA ASP A 130 -8.99 -13.46 20.81
C ASP A 130 -9.47 -12.02 20.51
N ALA A 131 -10.75 -11.91 20.15
CA ALA A 131 -11.41 -10.62 19.87
C ALA A 131 -11.51 -9.73 21.12
N THR A 132 -11.53 -10.32 22.30
CA THR A 132 -11.60 -9.59 23.58
C THR A 132 -10.24 -9.03 23.98
N GLU A 133 -9.16 -9.77 23.67
CA GLU A 133 -7.79 -9.31 23.90
C GLU A 133 -7.37 -8.23 22.89
N TYR A 134 -7.74 -8.40 21.61
CA TYR A 134 -7.42 -7.48 20.51
C TYR A 134 -8.71 -6.89 19.90
N PRO A 135 -9.35 -5.92 20.56
CA PRO A 135 -10.70 -5.47 20.20
C PRO A 135 -10.76 -4.50 19.01
N PHE A 136 -9.64 -3.88 18.61
CA PHE A 136 -9.62 -2.88 17.53
C PHE A 136 -9.17 -3.49 16.20
N TYR A 137 -9.88 -3.18 15.11
CA TYR A 137 -9.39 -3.44 13.75
C TYR A 137 -8.34 -2.38 13.37
N ALA A 138 -7.25 -2.78 12.74
CA ALA A 138 -6.16 -1.88 12.35
C ALA A 138 -5.99 -1.82 10.84
N VAL A 139 -6.05 -0.61 10.27
CA VAL A 139 -6.06 -0.39 8.82
C VAL A 139 -4.95 0.57 8.40
N ASN A 140 -4.23 0.23 7.34
CA ASN A 140 -3.28 1.15 6.70
C ASN A 140 -3.91 1.79 5.47
N GLN A 141 -3.96 3.11 5.43
CA GLN A 141 -4.39 3.85 4.24
C GLN A 141 -3.19 4.31 3.44
N ARG A 142 -3.31 4.31 2.11
CA ARG A 142 -2.27 4.87 1.26
C ARG A 142 -2.35 6.41 1.27
N PRO A 143 -1.25 7.12 1.58
CA PRO A 143 -1.24 8.57 1.49
C PRO A 143 -1.51 9.02 0.05
N MET A 144 -2.35 10.04 -0.14
CA MET A 144 -2.70 10.55 -1.48
C MET A 144 -1.55 11.30 -2.15
N PHE A 145 -0.61 11.82 -1.35
CA PHE A 145 0.49 12.67 -1.81
C PHE A 145 1.78 11.90 -2.12
N MET A 146 1.85 10.59 -1.88
CA MET A 146 3.04 9.77 -2.20
C MET A 146 2.69 8.34 -2.66
N TYR A 147 3.58 7.72 -3.44
CA TYR A 147 3.47 6.32 -3.85
C TYR A 147 4.29 5.41 -2.92
N HIS A 148 3.62 4.78 -1.95
CA HIS A 148 4.28 3.94 -0.94
C HIS A 148 5.49 4.64 -0.31
N SER A 149 6.63 3.97 -0.21
CA SER A 149 7.88 4.55 0.27
C SER A 149 8.68 5.29 -0.80
N TRP A 150 8.31 5.22 -2.07
CA TRP A 150 9.17 5.61 -3.20
C TRP A 150 9.40 7.12 -3.28
N ASP A 151 8.48 7.92 -2.76
CA ASP A 151 8.59 9.38 -2.75
C ASP A 151 9.04 9.94 -1.39
N SER A 152 9.49 9.08 -0.47
CA SER A 152 9.83 9.50 0.91
C SER A 152 10.97 10.53 0.96
N GLN A 153 11.81 10.57 -0.06
CA GLN A 153 12.92 11.52 -0.22
C GLN A 153 12.49 12.86 -0.84
N ASN A 154 11.25 12.98 -1.34
CA ASN A 154 10.79 14.18 -2.01
C ASN A 154 10.57 15.32 -1.00
N SER A 155 11.44 16.33 -1.04
CA SER A 155 11.45 17.45 -0.09
C SER A 155 10.16 18.29 -0.11
N TRP A 156 9.44 18.34 -1.22
CA TRP A 156 8.13 19.01 -1.31
C TRP A 156 7.04 18.20 -0.62
N LEU A 157 6.95 16.90 -0.91
CA LEU A 157 5.91 16.04 -0.35
C LEU A 157 6.05 15.86 1.16
N ARG A 158 7.28 15.87 1.68
CA ARG A 158 7.55 15.83 3.14
C ARG A 158 7.02 17.03 3.91
N GLN A 159 6.82 18.19 3.25
CA GLN A 159 6.21 19.35 3.90
C GLN A 159 4.71 19.13 4.20
N ILE A 160 4.06 18.23 3.46
CA ILE A 160 2.68 17.85 3.71
C ILE A 160 2.62 16.96 4.96
N MET A 161 3.52 15.98 5.06
CA MET A 161 3.59 15.07 6.19
C MET A 161 4.95 14.37 6.29
N SER A 162 5.63 14.57 7.41
CA SER A 162 6.87 13.87 7.77
C SER A 162 6.69 12.89 8.95
N GLN A 163 5.47 12.79 9.48
CA GLN A 163 5.11 11.94 10.62
C GLN A 163 3.67 11.45 10.44
N ASN A 164 3.43 10.17 10.72
CA ASN A 164 2.08 9.62 10.84
C ASN A 164 1.64 9.52 12.30
N TYR A 165 0.32 9.53 12.50
CA TYR A 165 -0.34 9.27 13.77
C TYR A 165 -1.17 7.99 13.67
N LEU A 166 -1.44 7.36 14.80
CA LEU A 166 -2.51 6.38 14.92
C LEU A 166 -3.82 7.14 15.13
N TYR A 167 -4.68 7.15 14.13
CA TYR A 167 -5.99 7.79 14.22
C TYR A 167 -6.97 6.87 14.94
N MET A 168 -7.60 7.39 15.99
CA MET A 168 -8.51 6.64 16.85
C MET A 168 -9.75 7.47 17.16
N HIS A 169 -10.89 6.80 17.33
CA HIS A 169 -12.11 7.52 17.70
C HIS A 169 -11.96 8.17 19.07
N ARG A 170 -12.33 9.45 19.19
CA ARG A 170 -12.16 10.24 20.42
C ARG A 170 -12.72 9.55 21.67
N SER A 171 -13.95 9.04 21.60
CA SER A 171 -14.60 8.40 22.76
C SER A 171 -13.84 7.18 23.29
N LYS A 172 -13.16 6.44 22.41
CA LYS A 172 -12.42 5.25 22.78
C LYS A 172 -11.05 5.61 23.34
N GLY A 173 -10.39 6.60 22.74
CA GLY A 173 -9.14 7.14 23.28
C GLY A 173 -9.33 7.72 24.68
N GLU A 174 -10.37 8.54 24.89
CA GLU A 174 -10.68 9.12 26.19
C GLU A 174 -11.05 8.06 27.23
N ALA A 175 -11.82 7.03 26.86
CA ALA A 175 -12.14 5.92 27.74
C ALA A 175 -10.90 5.11 28.17
N LEU A 176 -9.87 5.04 27.32
CA LEU A 176 -8.58 4.43 27.62
C LEU A 176 -7.60 5.38 28.33
N GLY A 177 -7.99 6.64 28.59
CA GLY A 177 -7.13 7.65 29.21
C GLY A 177 -6.05 8.23 28.27
N ILE A 178 -6.16 8.02 26.96
CA ILE A 178 -5.22 8.51 25.96
C ILE A 178 -5.61 9.94 25.56
N LYS A 179 -4.74 10.91 25.84
CA LYS A 179 -4.92 12.31 25.41
C LYS A 179 -4.71 12.45 23.90
N ASP A 180 -5.30 13.47 23.29
CA ASP A 180 -4.98 13.80 21.89
C ASP A 180 -3.49 14.14 21.76
N PHE A 181 -2.84 13.55 20.75
CA PHE A 181 -1.39 13.52 20.58
C PHE A 181 -0.61 12.80 21.71
N GLY A 182 -1.28 12.01 22.54
CA GLY A 182 -0.64 11.14 23.53
C GLY A 182 0.02 9.92 22.91
N TRP A 183 0.92 9.27 23.65
CA TRP A 183 1.57 8.04 23.23
C TRP A 183 0.80 6.81 23.73
N ALA A 184 0.68 5.80 22.88
CA ALA A 184 0.09 4.51 23.22
C ALA A 184 0.94 3.34 22.69
N TRP A 185 0.94 2.25 23.43
CA TRP A 185 1.34 0.95 22.93
C TRP A 185 0.21 0.37 22.07
N VAL A 186 0.57 -0.19 20.92
CA VAL A 186 -0.33 -0.89 20.01
C VAL A 186 0.23 -2.28 19.82
N GLU A 187 -0.55 -3.29 20.17
CA GLU A 187 -0.09 -4.68 20.26
C GLU A 187 -1.00 -5.59 19.44
N SER A 188 -0.42 -6.60 18.81
CA SER A 188 -1.10 -7.70 18.13
C SER A 188 -0.55 -9.01 18.67
N HIS A 189 -1.09 -10.15 18.23
CA HIS A 189 -0.52 -11.46 18.55
C HIS A 189 0.95 -11.60 18.09
N ASN A 190 1.38 -10.82 17.09
CA ASN A 190 2.71 -10.90 16.50
C ASN A 190 3.77 -10.05 17.23
N GLY A 191 3.37 -8.93 17.80
CA GLY A 191 4.32 -7.94 18.31
C GLY A 191 3.65 -6.65 18.73
N ARG A 192 4.47 -5.64 19.02
CA ARG A 192 4.03 -4.35 19.51
C ARG A 192 4.70 -3.19 18.77
N ILE A 193 4.11 -2.01 18.86
CA ILE A 193 4.69 -0.73 18.44
C ILE A 193 4.30 0.34 19.45
N ARG A 194 5.06 1.44 19.50
CA ARG A 194 4.61 2.67 20.17
C ARG A 194 4.34 3.74 19.13
N ALA A 195 3.14 4.31 19.18
CA ALA A 195 2.69 5.32 18.23
C ALA A 195 2.04 6.49 18.96
N GLN A 196 2.14 7.68 18.37
CA GLN A 196 1.42 8.85 18.82
C GLN A 196 -0.01 8.79 18.28
N VAL A 197 -1.00 8.93 19.16
CA VAL A 197 -2.42 8.80 18.85
C VAL A 197 -3.02 10.16 18.55
N LYS A 198 -3.77 10.26 17.45
CA LYS A 198 -4.59 11.43 17.13
C LYS A 198 -6.05 11.07 17.26
N LEU A 199 -6.77 11.76 18.14
CA LEU A 199 -8.19 11.56 18.36
C LEU A 199 -9.00 12.28 17.28
N MET A 200 -10.00 11.60 16.74
CA MET A 200 -10.91 12.15 15.74
C MET A 200 -12.30 11.49 15.82
N GLU A 201 -13.28 12.07 15.14
CA GLU A 201 -14.66 11.59 15.11
C GLU A 201 -14.95 10.80 13.81
N GLY A 202 -14.18 11.06 12.75
CA GLY A 202 -14.35 10.46 11.42
C GLY A 202 -13.80 9.04 11.25
N VAL A 203 -13.77 8.23 12.32
CA VAL A 203 -13.33 6.82 12.28
C VAL A 203 -14.30 5.96 13.08
N ASN A 204 -14.56 4.73 12.61
CA ASN A 204 -15.36 3.78 13.38
C ASN A 204 -14.75 3.55 14.78
N PRO A 205 -15.54 3.54 15.87
CA PRO A 205 -15.01 3.39 17.23
C PRO A 205 -14.16 2.14 17.48
N ASP A 206 -14.40 1.05 16.77
CA ASP A 206 -13.66 -0.20 16.93
C ASP A 206 -12.55 -0.33 15.87
N THR A 207 -12.20 0.76 15.18
CA THR A 207 -11.13 0.79 14.16
C THR A 207 -10.10 1.87 14.48
N VAL A 208 -8.83 1.53 14.26
CA VAL A 208 -7.73 2.49 14.18
C VAL A 208 -7.09 2.44 12.82
N TRP A 209 -6.54 3.56 12.38
CA TRP A 209 -5.85 3.60 11.10
C TRP A 209 -4.65 4.52 11.10
N THR A 210 -3.75 4.32 10.14
CA THR A 210 -2.61 5.22 9.90
C THR A 210 -2.27 5.30 8.42
N TRP A 211 -1.41 6.25 8.07
CA TRP A 211 -0.84 6.38 6.74
C TRP A 211 0.29 5.38 6.55
N ASN A 212 0.22 4.60 5.47
CA ASN A 212 1.22 3.60 5.14
C ASN A 212 2.57 4.26 4.75
N ALA A 213 3.65 3.53 5.02
CA ALA A 213 5.00 3.80 4.53
C ALA A 213 5.65 5.12 4.97
N ILE A 214 5.19 5.75 6.05
CA ILE A 214 5.80 7.00 6.57
C ILE A 214 7.04 6.72 7.42
N GLY A 215 6.99 5.77 8.37
CA GLY A 215 8.14 5.45 9.23
C GLY A 215 9.39 5.01 8.45
N LYS A 216 10.57 5.49 8.88
CA LYS A 216 11.88 5.17 8.28
C LYS A 216 12.91 4.83 9.34
N GLN A 217 13.83 3.93 9.02
CA GLN A 217 15.01 3.73 9.84
C GLN A 217 15.96 4.94 9.72
N GLN A 218 16.69 5.29 10.78
CA GLN A 218 17.70 6.34 10.74
C GLN A 218 18.76 6.03 9.66
N GLY A 219 19.19 7.06 8.91
CA GLY A 219 20.15 6.92 7.81
C GLY A 219 19.58 6.39 6.50
N ALA A 220 18.31 5.96 6.47
CA ALA A 220 17.67 5.50 5.25
C ALA A 220 17.16 6.67 4.38
N TRP A 221 17.00 6.43 3.08
CA TRP A 221 16.41 7.36 2.11
C TRP A 221 17.12 8.72 1.98
N GLY A 222 18.35 8.83 2.50
CA GLY A 222 19.12 10.07 2.49
C GLY A 222 18.56 11.17 3.40
N LEU A 223 17.70 10.81 4.37
CA LEU A 223 17.16 11.73 5.36
C LEU A 223 18.19 12.02 6.47
N SER A 224 17.97 13.11 7.23
CA SER A 224 18.79 13.39 8.42
C SER A 224 18.52 12.37 9.53
N ASP A 225 19.51 12.19 10.42
CA ASP A 225 19.42 11.22 11.52
C ASP A 225 18.32 11.55 12.54
N ASP A 226 17.90 12.81 12.59
CA ASP A 226 16.86 13.38 13.44
C ASP A 226 15.54 13.62 12.68
N ALA A 227 15.40 13.12 11.45
CA ALA A 227 14.19 13.29 10.66
C ALA A 227 12.97 12.70 11.35
N ASN A 228 11.83 13.41 11.28
CA ASN A 228 10.60 13.01 11.97
C ASN A 228 10.13 11.59 11.59
N GLU A 229 10.34 11.21 10.33
CA GLU A 229 10.00 9.90 9.81
C GLU A 229 10.73 8.77 10.57
N SER A 230 11.92 9.08 11.10
CA SER A 230 12.69 8.15 11.92
C SER A 230 12.44 8.29 13.40
N GLN A 231 12.16 9.50 13.90
CA GLN A 231 11.97 9.75 15.33
C GLN A 231 10.55 9.39 15.77
N GLN A 232 9.52 9.96 15.15
CA GLN A 232 8.12 9.75 15.52
C GLN A 232 7.36 8.85 14.55
N GLY A 233 7.81 8.73 13.31
CA GLY A 233 7.18 7.86 12.31
C GLY A 233 7.19 6.39 12.75
N PHE A 234 6.15 5.65 12.37
CA PHE A 234 6.02 4.23 12.69
C PHE A 234 5.39 3.45 11.54
N LEU A 235 5.54 2.13 11.56
CA LEU A 235 4.93 1.22 10.59
C LEU A 235 4.08 0.18 11.31
N MET A 236 2.80 0.06 10.92
CA MET A 236 1.92 -1.01 11.43
C MET A 236 2.41 -2.40 11.01
N ASN A 237 3.27 -2.49 9.99
CA ASN A 237 3.84 -3.73 9.47
C ASN A 237 4.52 -4.59 10.55
N HIS A 238 5.06 -3.99 11.61
CA HIS A 238 5.65 -4.73 12.73
C HIS A 238 4.61 -5.58 13.51
N LEU A 239 3.33 -5.28 13.36
CA LEU A 239 2.22 -6.01 13.98
C LEU A 239 1.64 -7.11 13.07
N ILE A 240 2.06 -7.19 11.81
CA ILE A 240 1.50 -8.13 10.84
C ILE A 240 2.49 -9.29 10.68
N ASN A 241 2.01 -10.53 10.81
CA ASN A 241 2.79 -11.73 10.52
C ASN A 241 2.38 -12.35 9.19
N GLU A 242 3.36 -12.87 8.45
CA GLU A 242 3.11 -13.67 7.24
C GLU A 242 2.55 -15.06 7.55
N LEU A 243 2.63 -15.52 8.80
CA LEU A 243 2.13 -16.80 9.28
C LEU A 243 0.97 -16.63 10.26
N LEU A 244 -0.04 -17.49 10.14
CA LEU A 244 -1.19 -17.52 11.05
C LEU A 244 -0.76 -17.89 12.49
N PRO A 245 -1.35 -17.26 13.52
CA PRO A 245 -1.08 -17.63 14.92
C PRO A 245 -1.44 -19.08 15.26
N GLY A 246 -0.81 -19.60 16.32
CA GLY A 246 -1.00 -20.98 16.81
C GLY A 246 -0.01 -21.99 16.25
N GLU A 247 -0.19 -23.25 16.68
CA GLU A 247 0.60 -24.39 16.21
C GLU A 247 0.27 -24.73 14.75
N SER A 248 1.18 -25.50 14.16
CA SER A 248 1.14 -25.95 12.78
C SER A 248 -0.11 -26.77 12.42
N GLU A 249 -0.47 -26.80 11.12
CA GLU A 249 -1.40 -27.83 10.63
C GLU A 249 -0.71 -29.22 10.65
N ALA A 250 -1.46 -30.28 10.32
CA ALA A 250 -0.89 -31.62 10.16
C ALA A 250 0.35 -31.55 9.26
N ALA A 251 1.48 -32.10 9.73
CA ALA A 251 2.84 -32.01 9.18
C ALA A 251 3.78 -30.92 9.74
N GLY A 252 3.40 -30.21 10.81
CA GLY A 252 4.39 -29.44 11.59
C GLY A 252 4.73 -28.06 11.02
N GLN A 253 4.08 -27.62 9.94
CA GLN A 253 4.27 -26.30 9.32
C GLN A 253 3.18 -25.30 9.70
N ARG A 254 3.59 -24.07 10.02
CA ARG A 254 2.65 -22.95 10.22
C ARG A 254 2.16 -22.46 8.86
N MET A 255 0.85 -22.25 8.75
CA MET A 255 0.23 -21.78 7.52
C MET A 255 0.48 -20.29 7.29
N THR A 256 0.58 -19.91 6.03
CA THR A 256 0.67 -18.51 5.63
C THR A 256 -0.64 -17.78 5.92
N ASN A 257 -0.55 -16.54 6.38
CA ASN A 257 -1.65 -15.60 6.51
C ASN A 257 -1.96 -15.00 5.12
N SER A 258 -2.49 -15.85 4.25
CA SER A 258 -2.82 -15.51 2.88
C SER A 258 -4.18 -16.05 2.47
N ASP A 259 -4.77 -15.41 1.47
CA ASP A 259 -5.99 -15.84 0.85
C ASP A 259 -5.87 -17.32 0.42
N PRO A 260 -6.78 -18.21 0.86
CA PRO A 260 -6.66 -19.65 0.65
C PRO A 260 -6.74 -20.07 -0.83
N ILE A 261 -7.18 -19.19 -1.73
CA ILE A 261 -7.34 -19.48 -3.16
C ILE A 261 -6.15 -18.91 -3.95
N THR A 262 -5.85 -17.62 -3.77
CA THR A 262 -4.88 -16.87 -4.58
C THR A 262 -3.49 -16.79 -3.95
N GLY A 263 -3.36 -17.05 -2.65
CA GLY A 263 -2.13 -16.85 -1.90
C GLY A 263 -1.79 -15.38 -1.64
N GLN A 264 -2.69 -14.44 -1.91
CA GLN A 264 -2.47 -13.03 -1.64
C GLN A 264 -2.39 -12.77 -0.12
N ALA A 265 -1.36 -12.05 0.32
CA ALA A 265 -1.18 -11.73 1.74
C ALA A 265 -2.35 -10.90 2.30
N ALA A 266 -2.78 -11.22 3.51
CA ALA A 266 -3.93 -10.59 4.16
C ALA A 266 -3.50 -9.46 5.12
N TRP A 267 -3.52 -8.22 4.63
CA TRP A 267 -3.00 -7.05 5.35
C TRP A 267 -4.04 -6.25 6.15
N TYR A 268 -5.32 -6.46 5.87
CA TYR A 268 -6.43 -5.69 6.46
C TYR A 268 -7.20 -6.45 7.54
N ASP A 269 -6.73 -7.65 7.89
CA ASP A 269 -7.39 -8.54 8.86
C ASP A 269 -6.89 -8.28 10.29
N LEU A 270 -5.85 -7.46 10.44
CA LEU A 270 -5.15 -7.20 11.69
C LEU A 270 -6.10 -6.66 12.77
N ARG A 271 -6.04 -7.30 13.93
CA ARG A 271 -6.61 -6.77 15.17
C ARG A 271 -5.53 -6.44 16.19
N VAL A 272 -5.79 -5.39 16.97
CA VAL A 272 -4.86 -4.85 17.94
C VAL A 272 -5.52 -4.51 19.27
N LYS A 273 -4.69 -4.50 20.30
CA LYS A 273 -4.94 -3.93 21.63
C LYS A 273 -4.21 -2.61 21.72
N ILE A 274 -4.84 -1.62 22.36
CA ILE A 274 -4.25 -0.30 22.55
C ILE A 274 -4.22 -0.01 24.04
N THR A 275 -3.05 0.34 24.56
CA THR A 275 -2.86 0.70 25.96
C THR A 275 -2.09 2.02 26.07
N PRO A 276 -2.43 2.91 27.00
CA PRO A 276 -1.63 4.12 27.23
C PRO A 276 -0.22 3.74 27.68
N VAL A 277 0.77 4.54 27.28
CA VAL A 277 2.14 4.38 27.78
C VAL A 277 2.18 4.83 29.24
N SER A 278 2.70 3.99 30.13
CA SER A 278 2.83 4.31 31.55
C SER A 278 3.92 5.35 31.80
N ASP A 279 3.91 5.98 32.97
CA ASP A 279 4.97 6.89 33.39
C ASP A 279 6.33 6.20 33.51
N ASP A 280 6.35 4.89 33.77
CA ASP A 280 7.57 4.08 33.86
C ASP A 280 8.16 3.75 32.47
N ASP A 281 7.32 3.68 31.42
CA ASP A 281 7.74 3.49 30.01
C ASP A 281 8.02 4.81 29.27
N ASN A 282 8.05 5.92 30.01
CA ASN A 282 8.00 7.27 29.48
C ASN A 282 9.36 7.82 29.05
N GLU A 283 10.48 7.08 29.22
CA GLU A 283 11.82 7.58 28.86
C GLU A 283 11.90 7.99 27.39
N LEU A 284 11.40 7.13 26.49
CA LEU A 284 11.40 7.41 25.06
C LEU A 284 10.18 8.23 24.61
N ALA A 285 9.04 8.12 25.30
CA ALA A 285 7.86 8.95 24.99
C ALA A 285 8.11 10.42 25.37
N GLY A 286 8.81 10.67 26.47
CA GLY A 286 9.35 11.98 26.87
C GLY A 286 10.42 12.51 25.92
N GLN A 287 11.12 11.62 25.19
CA GLN A 287 12.00 11.99 24.07
C GLN A 287 11.25 12.17 22.74
N ASN A 288 9.92 11.99 22.73
CA ASN A 288 9.08 12.07 21.54
C ASN A 288 9.51 11.07 20.45
N LEU A 289 9.75 9.81 20.83
CA LEU A 289 10.21 8.73 19.93
C LEU A 289 9.19 7.59 19.79
N SER A 290 9.06 7.05 18.58
CA SER A 290 8.31 5.82 18.30
C SER A 290 9.10 4.55 18.68
N TRP A 291 8.44 3.40 18.62
CA TRP A 291 9.06 2.08 18.81
C TRP A 291 8.47 1.09 17.79
N PRO A 292 9.24 0.13 17.22
CA PRO A 292 10.64 -0.23 17.52
C PRO A 292 11.69 0.76 17.01
N ARG A 293 12.87 0.67 17.61
CA ARG A 293 14.07 1.43 17.23
C ARG A 293 15.15 0.45 16.77
N PHE A 294 15.84 0.80 15.70
CA PHE A 294 16.91 -0.01 15.11
C PHE A 294 18.16 0.84 14.97
N ASP A 295 19.31 0.18 14.89
CA ASP A 295 20.58 0.86 14.63
C ASP A 295 20.54 1.65 13.32
N LYS A 296 21.27 2.76 13.27
CA LYS A 296 21.37 3.59 12.08
C LYS A 296 21.91 2.79 10.89
N VAL A 297 21.24 2.90 9.74
CA VAL A 297 21.73 2.36 8.47
C VAL A 297 23.02 3.07 8.08
N GLN A 298 24.06 2.30 7.82
CA GLN A 298 25.34 2.86 7.39
C GLN A 298 25.22 3.41 5.96
N PRO A 299 25.79 4.60 5.69
CA PRO A 299 25.77 5.17 4.35
C PRO A 299 26.55 4.28 3.38
N LEU A 300 26.11 4.26 2.12
CA LEU A 300 26.85 3.60 1.04
C LEU A 300 28.23 4.26 0.84
N PRO A 301 29.24 3.53 0.37
CA PRO A 301 30.54 4.12 0.02
C PRO A 301 30.37 5.32 -0.92
N ASN A 302 31.10 6.41 -0.65
CA ASN A 302 31.06 7.67 -1.40
C ASN A 302 29.70 8.40 -1.38
N TYR A 303 28.80 8.06 -0.46
CA TYR A 303 27.56 8.81 -0.27
C TYR A 303 27.85 10.26 0.12
N THR A 304 27.29 11.21 -0.64
CA THR A 304 27.32 12.64 -0.32
C THR A 304 25.99 13.02 0.31
N PRO A 305 25.95 13.51 1.56
CA PRO A 305 24.71 13.94 2.19
C PRO A 305 23.99 15.02 1.38
N ALA A 306 22.66 14.94 1.32
CA ALA A 306 21.85 15.98 0.72
C ALA A 306 21.99 17.31 1.49
N SER A 307 21.80 18.43 0.79
CA SER A 307 21.74 19.75 1.43
C SER A 307 20.61 19.79 2.46
N LYS A 308 20.87 20.40 3.62
CA LYS A 308 19.85 20.64 4.66
C LYS A 308 18.73 21.57 4.18
N MET A 309 19.05 22.45 3.23
CA MET A 309 18.09 23.39 2.65
C MET A 309 18.00 23.13 1.14
N SER A 310 16.79 22.84 0.68
CA SER A 310 16.47 22.81 -0.74
C SER A 310 15.55 23.98 -1.02
N SER A 311 15.97 24.89 -1.90
CA SER A 311 15.16 26.03 -2.31
C SER A 311 14.95 25.97 -3.81
N TYR A 312 13.70 26.04 -4.23
CA TYR A 312 13.32 26.15 -5.63
C TYR A 312 12.57 27.47 -5.79
N SER A 313 13.00 28.30 -6.74
CA SER A 313 12.31 29.54 -7.06
C SER A 313 12.01 29.55 -8.54
N SER A 314 10.74 29.75 -8.90
CA SER A 314 10.30 29.88 -10.29
C SER A 314 10.66 31.24 -10.90
N HIS A 315 11.11 32.18 -10.06
CA HIS A 315 11.53 33.52 -10.43
C HIS A 315 12.58 34.03 -9.43
N PRO A 316 13.27 35.16 -9.68
CA PRO A 316 14.13 35.76 -8.66
C PRO A 316 13.36 35.95 -7.35
N ASN A 317 13.98 35.61 -6.21
CA ASN A 317 13.40 35.86 -4.90
C ASN A 317 13.23 37.37 -4.73
N VAL A 318 12.01 37.86 -4.90
CA VAL A 318 11.68 39.26 -4.63
C VAL A 318 11.50 39.37 -3.12
N ASN A 319 12.33 40.16 -2.46
CA ASN A 319 12.21 40.42 -1.02
C ASN A 319 10.95 41.27 -0.76
N LEU A 320 9.78 40.64 -0.82
CA LEU A 320 8.49 41.27 -0.60
C LEU A 320 8.36 41.65 0.87
N ARG A 321 8.84 42.84 1.23
CA ARG A 321 8.52 43.49 2.50
C ARG A 321 7.08 43.97 2.47
N ARG A 322 6.15 43.06 2.78
CA ARG A 322 4.74 43.43 2.93
C ARG A 322 4.53 44.08 4.29
N GLY A 323 4.11 45.34 4.29
CA GLY A 323 3.68 46.00 5.51
C GLY A 323 2.40 45.36 6.04
N TRP A 324 2.19 45.44 7.35
CA TRP A 324 0.97 44.94 8.01
C TRP A 324 -0.32 45.41 7.34
N ARG A 325 -0.34 46.64 6.83
CA ARG A 325 -1.48 47.20 6.08
C ARG A 325 -1.82 46.41 4.81
N ASP A 326 -0.83 45.94 4.04
CA ASP A 326 -1.05 45.12 2.82
C ASP A 326 -1.57 43.72 3.18
N ILE A 327 -1.10 43.16 4.30
CA ILE A 327 -1.57 41.86 4.81
C ILE A 327 -3.03 41.94 5.27
N PHE A 328 -3.40 43.01 5.98
CA PHE A 328 -4.73 43.15 6.56
C PHE A 328 -5.79 43.73 5.62
N SER A 329 -5.41 44.34 4.48
CA SER A 329 -6.38 44.94 3.53
C SER A 329 -6.75 44.04 2.35
N ARG A 330 -6.23 42.80 2.28
CA ARG A 330 -6.65 41.82 1.27
C ARG A 330 -8.04 41.29 1.59
N GLY A 331 -9.06 42.03 1.15
CA GLY A 331 -10.48 41.71 1.29
C GLY A 331 -11.38 42.89 0.96
N ASP A 332 -10.87 44.12 1.11
CA ASP A 332 -11.60 45.33 0.74
C ASP A 332 -11.29 45.64 -0.73
N LYS A 333 -12.24 45.28 -1.61
CA LYS A 333 -12.34 45.86 -2.96
C LYS A 333 -13.13 47.15 -2.91
#